data_AF-A0AAE1FBD0-F1
#
_entry.id   AF-A0AAE1FBD0-F1
#
_cell.length_a   1.000
_cell.length_b   1.000
_cell.length_c   1.000
_cell.angle_alpha   90.00
_cell.angle_beta   90.00
_cell.angle_gamma   90.00
#
_symmetry.space_group_name_H-M   'P 1'
#
loop_
_entity.id
_entity.type
_entity.pdbx_description
1 polymer ?
#
loop_
_entity_poly.entity_id
_entity_poly.type
_entity_poly.pdbx_seq_one_letter_code
_entity_poly.pdbx_strand_id
1 'polypeptide(L)'
;MKNDCNHLPLQAVDFGVQFNIELARMRLDSGIVDTVKKYGCDFLMQLLSELQQRLPSNIHHLQTLDALSPETVLGLRKPKLQDLSFLMKYSGDIGKLDEQWQCLGTVSWPMDVLDNEENFWMTVHDHHDSASGKQDFKEVGQFALSMLALPFSNASVERVFSQMNLVKNKLRNRMQNKSLENTLHVRAFMQ
;
A
#
# COMPACT_ATOMS: atom_id res chain seq x y z
N MET A 1 10.25 -14.18 -17.38
CA MET A 1 10.00 -15.47 -18.06
C MET A 1 8.49 -15.71 -18.01
N LYS A 2 7.83 -15.81 -19.18
CA LYS A 2 6.40 -16.17 -19.26
C LYS A 2 6.28 -17.65 -18.89
N ASN A 3 5.89 -17.95 -17.65
CA ASN A 3 5.54 -19.30 -17.25
C ASN A 3 4.07 -19.52 -17.64
N ASP A 4 3.85 -20.03 -18.86
CA ASP A 4 2.51 -20.36 -19.37
C ASP A 4 1.81 -21.46 -18.54
N CYS A 5 2.51 -22.09 -17.59
CA CYS A 5 2.04 -23.18 -16.75
C CYS A 5 1.10 -22.77 -15.60
N ASN A 6 0.93 -21.46 -15.35
CA ASN A 6 0.07 -20.96 -14.25
C ASN A 6 -1.22 -20.27 -14.73
N HIS A 7 -1.56 -20.37 -16.02
CA HIS A 7 -2.77 -19.73 -16.56
C HIS A 7 -3.96 -20.68 -16.48
N LEU A 8 -5.04 -20.21 -15.85
CA LEU A 8 -6.32 -20.89 -15.89
C LEU A 8 -6.86 -20.90 -17.33
N PRO A 9 -7.55 -21.97 -17.76
CA PRO A 9 -8.24 -21.96 -19.04
C PRO A 9 -9.28 -20.83 -19.06
N LEU A 10 -9.55 -20.26 -20.24
CA LEU A 10 -10.48 -19.15 -20.47
C LEU A 10 -11.87 -19.32 -19.81
N GLN A 11 -12.28 -20.56 -19.60
CA GLN A 11 -13.56 -20.96 -18.99
C GLN A 11 -13.55 -20.87 -17.46
N ALA A 12 -12.37 -20.92 -16.84
CA ALA A 12 -12.15 -20.84 -15.40
C ALA A 12 -11.72 -19.44 -14.94
N VAL A 13 -11.59 -18.48 -15.86
CA VAL A 13 -11.31 -17.07 -15.54
C VAL A 13 -12.58 -16.41 -15.04
N ASP A 14 -12.52 -15.85 -13.83
CA ASP A 14 -13.62 -15.03 -13.29
C ASP A 14 -13.53 -13.61 -13.86
N PHE A 15 -14.42 -13.31 -14.81
CA PHE A 15 -14.58 -11.98 -15.39
C PHE A 15 -15.51 -11.06 -14.59
N GLY A 16 -16.09 -11.56 -13.49
CA GLY A 16 -17.02 -10.85 -12.66
C GLY A 16 -18.48 -10.93 -13.13
N VAL A 17 -19.38 -10.79 -12.17
CA VAL A 17 -20.83 -10.97 -12.36
C VAL A 17 -21.41 -9.97 -13.36
N GLN A 18 -20.98 -8.70 -13.30
CA GLN A 18 -21.52 -7.65 -14.17
C GLN A 18 -21.15 -7.85 -15.64
N PHE A 19 -19.92 -8.29 -15.91
CA PHE A 19 -19.48 -8.62 -17.26
C PHE A 19 -20.29 -9.80 -17.85
N ASN A 20 -20.51 -10.84 -17.04
CA ASN A 20 -21.30 -12.00 -17.45
C ASN A 20 -22.77 -11.64 -17.73
N ILE A 21 -23.37 -10.75 -16.94
CA ILE A 21 -24.74 -10.26 -17.16
C ILE A 21 -24.84 -9.49 -18.49
N GLU A 22 -23.91 -8.59 -18.77
CA GLU A 22 -23.93 -7.80 -20.01
C GLU A 22 -23.65 -8.66 -21.26
N LEU A 23 -22.75 -9.65 -21.17
CA LEU A 23 -22.55 -10.63 -22.24
C LEU A 23 -23.84 -11.42 -22.55
N ALA A 24 -24.57 -11.85 -21.52
CA ALA A 24 -25.82 -12.55 -21.68
C ALA A 24 -26.93 -11.66 -22.30
N ARG A 25 -26.93 -10.36 -21.97
CA ARG A 25 -27.86 -9.36 -22.54
C ARG A 25 -27.61 -9.11 -24.02
N MET A 26 -26.35 -9.04 -24.45
CA MET A 26 -26.00 -8.73 -25.83
C MET A 26 -26.24 -9.87 -26.83
N ARG A 27 -26.45 -11.11 -26.38
CA ARG A 27 -26.75 -12.29 -27.23
C ARG A 27 -25.84 -12.42 -28.46
N LEU A 28 -24.54 -12.27 -28.23
CA LEU A 28 -23.52 -12.32 -29.29
C LEU A 28 -23.28 -13.75 -29.76
N ASP A 29 -22.76 -13.88 -30.99
CA ASP A 29 -22.29 -15.16 -31.51
C ASP A 29 -21.13 -15.71 -30.65
N SER A 30 -21.10 -17.03 -30.52
CA SER A 30 -20.14 -17.77 -29.68
C SER A 30 -18.67 -17.40 -29.97
N GLY A 31 -18.31 -17.21 -31.25
CA GLY A 31 -16.95 -16.81 -31.63
C GLY A 31 -16.57 -15.40 -31.17
N ILE A 32 -17.53 -14.48 -31.14
CA ILE A 32 -17.31 -13.10 -30.66
C ILE A 32 -17.18 -13.09 -29.14
N VAL A 33 -18.00 -13.87 -28.44
CA VAL A 33 -17.94 -13.99 -26.97
C VAL A 33 -16.57 -14.51 -26.53
N ASP A 34 -16.06 -15.55 -27.17
CA ASP A 34 -14.74 -16.11 -26.86
C ASP A 34 -13.62 -15.12 -27.17
N THR A 35 -13.75 -14.34 -28.24
CA THR A 35 -12.81 -13.26 -28.58
C THR A 35 -12.79 -12.16 -27.52
N VAL A 36 -13.96 -11.72 -27.05
CA VAL A 36 -14.09 -10.68 -26.00
C VAL A 36 -13.53 -11.19 -24.67
N LYS A 37 -13.83 -12.43 -24.29
CA LYS A 37 -13.25 -13.08 -23.10
C LYS A 37 -11.73 -13.19 -23.21
N LYS A 38 -11.21 -13.53 -24.39
CA LYS A 38 -9.76 -13.57 -24.64
C LYS A 38 -9.11 -12.21 -24.44
N TYR A 39 -9.68 -11.14 -24.98
CA TYR A 39 -9.19 -9.79 -24.73
C TYR A 39 -9.27 -9.40 -23.25
N GLY A 40 -10.33 -9.78 -22.54
CA GLY A 40 -10.44 -9.57 -21.09
C GLY A 40 -9.33 -10.30 -20.33
N CYS A 41 -9.03 -11.54 -20.71
CA CYS A 41 -7.96 -12.34 -20.12
C CYS A 41 -6.59 -11.73 -20.40
N ASP A 42 -6.31 -11.35 -21.65
CA ASP A 42 -5.06 -10.70 -22.04
C ASP A 42 -4.87 -9.36 -21.30
N PHE A 43 -5.96 -8.61 -21.10
CA PHE A 43 -5.95 -7.39 -20.29
C PHE A 43 -5.59 -7.68 -18.83
N LEU A 44 -6.24 -8.65 -18.19
CA LEU A 44 -5.94 -9.03 -16.80
C LEU A 44 -4.49 -9.53 -16.66
N MET A 45 -4.01 -10.28 -17.65
CA MET A 45 -2.63 -10.76 -17.70
C MET A 45 -1.63 -9.61 -17.80
N GLN A 46 -1.88 -8.65 -18.69
CA GLN A 46 -1.05 -7.46 -18.79
C GLN A 46 -1.10 -6.65 -17.50
N LEU A 47 -2.29 -6.45 -16.91
CA LEU A 47 -2.47 -5.76 -15.63
C LEU A 47 -1.63 -6.41 -14.53
N LEU A 48 -1.65 -7.74 -14.40
CA LEU A 48 -0.87 -8.46 -13.41
C LEU A 48 0.63 -8.31 -13.64
N SER A 49 1.11 -8.41 -14.88
CA SER A 49 2.52 -8.18 -15.22
C SER A 49 2.96 -6.76 -14.86
N GLU A 50 2.13 -5.78 -15.20
CA GLU A 50 2.33 -4.36 -14.93
C GLU A 50 2.33 -4.06 -13.42
N LEU A 51 1.44 -4.69 -12.65
CA LEU A 51 1.42 -4.58 -11.19
C LEU A 51 2.68 -5.21 -10.58
N GLN A 52 3.06 -6.41 -11.02
CA GLN A 52 4.28 -7.08 -10.56
C GLN A 52 5.54 -6.25 -10.83
N GLN A 53 5.63 -5.60 -11.98
CA GLN A 53 6.77 -4.72 -12.31
C GLN A 53 6.84 -3.47 -11.42
N ARG A 54 5.70 -2.98 -10.92
CA ARG A 54 5.61 -1.79 -10.05
C ARG A 54 5.82 -2.10 -8.57
N LEU A 55 5.81 -3.38 -8.20
CA LEU A 55 6.18 -3.82 -6.87
C LEU A 55 7.71 -3.86 -6.76
N PRO A 56 8.30 -3.22 -5.74
CA PRO A 56 9.74 -3.17 -5.62
C PRO A 56 10.26 -4.53 -5.13
N SER A 57 11.51 -4.86 -5.46
CA SER A 57 12.15 -6.16 -5.14
C SER A 57 12.25 -6.43 -3.63
N ASN A 58 12.08 -5.40 -2.80
CA ASN A 58 12.08 -5.45 -1.35
C ASN A 58 10.69 -5.69 -0.73
N ILE A 59 9.73 -6.24 -1.49
CA ILE A 59 8.37 -6.54 -0.98
C ILE A 59 8.38 -7.47 0.25
N HIS A 60 9.39 -8.31 0.40
CA HIS A 60 9.55 -9.15 1.59
C HIS A 60 9.75 -8.35 2.88
N HIS A 61 10.39 -7.18 2.81
CA HIS A 61 10.43 -6.27 3.94
C HIS A 61 9.03 -5.72 4.23
N LEU A 62 8.23 -5.43 3.20
CA LEU A 62 6.85 -4.94 3.36
C LEU A 62 5.93 -5.96 4.02
N GLN A 63 6.15 -7.26 3.78
CA GLN A 63 5.45 -8.32 4.50
C GLN A 63 5.71 -8.25 6.02
N THR A 64 6.84 -7.69 6.46
CA THR A 64 7.10 -7.48 7.90
C THR A 64 6.28 -6.33 8.50
N LEU A 65 5.55 -5.54 7.71
CA LEU A 65 4.59 -4.56 8.24
C LEU A 65 3.32 -5.22 8.79
N ASP A 66 3.02 -6.45 8.38
CA ASP A 66 1.95 -7.25 8.98
C ASP A 66 2.16 -7.43 10.49
N ALA A 67 3.42 -7.38 10.95
CA ALA A 67 3.79 -7.35 12.35
C ALA A 67 3.26 -6.13 13.12
N LEU A 68 2.89 -5.05 12.43
CA LEU A 68 2.32 -3.83 13.02
C LEU A 68 0.78 -3.85 13.04
N SER A 69 0.14 -4.91 12.51
CA SER A 69 -1.31 -5.05 12.62
C SER A 69 -1.73 -5.14 14.10
N PRO A 70 -2.86 -4.52 14.50
CA PRO A 70 -3.32 -4.57 15.89
C PRO A 70 -3.48 -5.99 16.42
N GLU A 71 -3.97 -6.92 15.58
CA GLU A 71 -4.10 -8.34 15.91
C GLU A 71 -2.76 -9.01 16.24
N THR A 72 -1.70 -8.67 15.50
CA THR A 72 -0.37 -9.26 15.69
C THR A 72 0.37 -8.65 16.87
N VAL A 73 0.24 -7.33 17.07
CA VAL A 73 0.91 -6.59 18.16
C VAL A 73 0.30 -6.89 19.53
N LEU A 74 -1.01 -7.09 19.58
CA LEU A 74 -1.76 -7.42 20.80
C LEU A 74 -1.92 -8.94 21.00
N GLY A 75 -1.60 -9.74 20.00
CA GLY A 75 -1.70 -11.19 20.04
C GLY A 75 -0.60 -11.88 20.85
N LEU A 76 -0.81 -13.17 21.15
CA LEU A 76 0.16 -14.01 21.88
C LEU A 76 1.50 -14.21 21.15
N ARG A 77 1.53 -14.01 19.83
CA ARG A 77 2.72 -14.18 18.97
C ARG A 77 3.29 -12.85 18.53
N LYS A 78 3.38 -11.91 19.46
CA LYS A 78 4.02 -10.63 19.21
C LYS A 78 5.48 -10.81 18.76
N PRO A 79 5.88 -10.28 17.60
CA PRO A 79 7.25 -10.36 17.13
C PRO A 79 8.17 -9.48 17.98
N LYS A 80 9.45 -9.85 18.06
CA LYS A 80 10.44 -9.00 18.74
C LYS A 80 10.75 -7.80 17.86
N LEU A 81 11.05 -6.66 18.49
CA LEU A 81 11.36 -5.43 17.76
C LEU A 81 12.54 -5.61 16.78
N GLN A 82 13.55 -6.38 17.17
CA GLN A 82 14.73 -6.73 16.36
C GLN A 82 14.40 -7.49 15.06
N ASP A 83 13.26 -8.17 15.00
CA ASP A 83 12.87 -8.97 13.83
C ASP A 83 12.22 -8.09 12.74
N LEU A 84 11.91 -6.82 13.05
CA LEU A 84 11.38 -5.85 12.10
C LEU A 84 12.50 -5.34 11.18
N SER A 85 12.37 -5.62 9.89
CA SER A 85 13.35 -5.24 8.85
C SER A 85 13.62 -3.73 8.78
N PHE A 86 12.69 -2.91 9.27
CA PHE A 86 12.77 -1.45 9.19
C PHE A 86 13.38 -0.79 10.43
N LEU A 87 13.67 -1.54 11.49
CA LEU A 87 14.28 -1.00 12.70
C LEU A 87 15.61 -0.28 12.38
N MET A 88 16.35 -0.79 11.40
CA MET A 88 17.62 -0.20 10.91
C MET A 88 17.48 1.24 10.37
N LYS A 89 16.26 1.68 10.04
CA LYS A 89 15.99 3.05 9.56
C LYS A 89 15.53 3.98 10.68
N TYR A 90 15.26 3.47 11.88
CA TYR A 90 14.85 4.29 13.00
C TYR A 90 16.05 5.05 13.57
N SER A 91 15.92 6.36 13.72
CA SER A 91 16.99 7.25 14.22
C SER A 91 16.73 7.78 15.63
N GLY A 92 15.70 7.28 16.32
CA GLY A 92 15.36 7.69 17.68
C GLY A 92 15.99 6.82 18.76
N ASP A 93 15.44 6.91 19.98
CA ASP A 93 15.89 6.12 21.11
C ASP A 93 15.36 4.68 21.04
N ILE A 94 16.23 3.76 20.62
CA ILE A 94 15.88 2.33 20.46
C ILE A 94 15.51 1.69 21.79
N GLY A 95 16.12 2.13 22.90
CA GLY A 95 15.82 1.59 24.23
C GLY A 95 14.38 1.89 24.63
N LYS A 96 13.98 3.15 24.50
CA LYS A 96 12.58 3.56 24.72
C LYS A 96 11.62 2.88 23.77
N LEU A 97 11.99 2.76 22.49
CA LEU A 97 11.15 2.09 21.51
C LEU A 97 10.88 0.62 21.90
N ASP A 98 11.89 -0.11 22.37
CA ASP A 98 11.74 -1.50 22.81
C ASP A 98 10.92 -1.63 24.10
N GLU A 99 11.15 -0.74 25.07
CA GLU A 99 10.35 -0.69 26.30
C GLU A 99 8.86 -0.46 25.99
N GLN A 100 8.56 0.53 25.15
CA GLN A 100 7.19 0.81 24.71
C GLN A 100 6.59 -0.32 23.89
N TRP A 101 7.39 -0.92 23.02
CA TRP A 101 7.00 -2.09 22.25
C TRP A 101 6.57 -3.22 23.18
N GLN A 102 7.29 -3.51 24.26
CA GLN A 102 6.94 -4.58 25.18
C GLN A 102 5.67 -4.25 25.99
N CYS A 103 5.55 -3.01 26.47
CA CYS A 103 4.43 -2.55 27.32
C CYS A 103 3.08 -2.38 26.59
N LEU A 104 3.09 -2.33 25.24
CA LEU A 104 1.87 -2.14 24.41
C LEU A 104 0.74 -3.13 24.72
N GLY A 105 1.07 -4.37 25.10
CA GLY A 105 0.09 -5.42 25.43
C GLY A 105 -0.45 -5.35 26.86
N THR A 106 0.10 -4.49 27.71
CA THR A 106 -0.35 -4.29 29.09
C THR A 106 -1.55 -3.33 29.16
N VAL A 107 -1.76 -2.53 28.12
CA VAL A 107 -2.85 -1.55 28.02
C VAL A 107 -4.02 -2.15 27.24
N SER A 108 -5.24 -1.94 27.74
CA SER A 108 -6.46 -2.29 27.01
C SER A 108 -6.82 -1.18 26.04
N TRP A 109 -6.92 -1.51 24.76
CA TRP A 109 -7.26 -0.56 23.69
C TRP A 109 -8.76 -0.63 23.35
N PRO A 110 -9.38 0.49 22.91
CA PRO A 110 -10.76 0.49 22.45
C PRO A 110 -10.95 -0.44 21.24
N MET A 111 -12.08 -1.15 21.18
CA MET A 111 -12.31 -2.15 20.12
C MET A 111 -12.60 -1.51 18.76
N ASP A 112 -13.16 -0.30 18.77
CA ASP A 112 -13.51 0.51 17.60
C ASP A 112 -12.30 1.02 16.80
N VAL A 113 -11.11 1.08 17.41
CA VAL A 113 -9.88 1.50 16.72
C VAL A 113 -9.10 0.33 16.11
N LEU A 114 -9.49 -0.92 16.40
CA LEU A 114 -8.78 -2.12 15.91
C LEU A 114 -9.07 -2.43 14.44
N ASP A 115 -10.17 -1.91 13.89
CA ASP A 115 -10.57 -2.12 12.49
C ASP A 115 -9.73 -1.30 11.49
N ASN A 116 -9.00 -0.29 11.98
CA ASN A 116 -8.18 0.57 11.15
C ASN A 116 -6.80 0.76 11.78
N GLU A 117 -5.78 0.25 11.10
CA GLU A 117 -4.38 0.26 11.54
C GLU A 117 -3.87 1.68 11.80
N GLU A 118 -4.22 2.66 10.95
CA GLU A 118 -3.82 4.06 11.12
C GLU A 118 -4.47 4.65 12.39
N ASN A 119 -5.77 4.42 12.59
CA ASN A 119 -6.48 4.91 13.78
C ASN A 119 -5.95 4.28 15.07
N PHE A 120 -5.63 2.99 15.03
CA PHE A 120 -4.98 2.30 16.15
C PHE A 120 -3.66 2.99 16.51
N TRP A 121 -2.75 3.16 15.55
CA TRP A 121 -1.43 3.74 15.82
C TRP A 121 -1.48 5.23 16.18
N MET A 122 -2.48 5.99 15.68
CA MET A 122 -2.77 7.35 16.16
C MET A 122 -3.20 7.34 17.63
N THR A 123 -4.09 6.43 18.02
CA THR A 123 -4.55 6.29 19.41
C THR A 123 -3.40 5.89 20.35
N VAL A 124 -2.49 5.01 19.88
CA VAL A 124 -1.27 4.64 20.60
C VAL A 124 -0.36 5.85 20.76
N HIS A 125 -0.13 6.63 19.70
CA HIS A 125 0.71 7.83 19.75
C HIS A 125 0.17 8.88 20.73
N ASP A 126 -1.14 9.09 20.76
CA ASP A 126 -1.82 10.07 21.60
C ASP A 126 -2.15 9.56 23.00
N HIS A 127 -1.79 8.31 23.32
CA HIS A 127 -2.03 7.74 24.64
C HIS A 127 -1.16 8.41 25.70
N HIS A 128 -1.79 8.79 26.82
CA HIS A 128 -1.13 9.39 27.96
C HIS A 128 -1.31 8.52 29.21
N ASP A 129 -0.23 8.39 29.99
CA ASP A 129 -0.29 7.74 31.29
C ASP A 129 -1.30 8.46 32.18
N SER A 130 -2.21 7.70 32.78
CA SER A 130 -3.11 8.25 33.78
C SER A 130 -2.39 8.63 35.08
N ALA A 131 -1.21 8.07 35.35
CA ALA A 131 -0.43 8.34 36.56
C ALA A 131 0.60 9.47 36.40
N SER A 132 1.31 9.53 35.27
CA SER A 132 2.37 10.53 35.04
C SER A 132 1.99 11.67 34.08
N GLY A 133 0.88 11.55 33.34
CA GLY A 133 0.44 12.53 32.34
C GLY A 133 1.37 12.68 31.15
N LYS A 134 2.35 11.77 30.98
CA LYS A 134 3.28 11.76 29.84
C LYS A 134 2.77 10.84 28.74
N GLN A 135 3.21 11.11 27.51
CA GLN A 135 2.93 10.22 26.39
C GLN A 135 3.78 8.97 26.53
N ASP A 136 3.14 7.82 26.79
CA ASP A 136 3.85 6.58 27.12
C ASP A 136 4.29 5.79 25.90
N PHE A 137 3.63 5.99 24.75
CA PHE A 137 3.85 5.20 23.53
C PHE A 137 4.17 6.06 22.30
N LYS A 138 4.68 7.27 22.52
CA LYS A 138 4.94 8.23 21.46
C LYS A 138 5.94 7.69 20.42
N GLU A 139 7.04 7.11 20.88
CA GLU A 139 8.13 6.64 20.03
C GLU A 139 7.67 5.46 19.17
N VAL A 140 6.93 4.51 19.76
CA VAL A 140 6.38 3.36 19.02
C VAL A 140 5.25 3.74 18.08
N GLY A 141 4.35 4.64 18.50
CA GLY A 141 3.28 5.16 17.64
C GLY A 141 3.85 5.95 16.46
N GLN A 142 4.83 6.82 16.70
CA GLN A 142 5.50 7.56 15.63
C GLN A 142 6.25 6.62 14.67
N PHE A 143 6.92 5.59 15.20
CA PHE A 143 7.61 4.60 14.38
C PHE A 143 6.63 3.87 13.45
N ALA A 144 5.54 3.33 14.00
CA ALA A 144 4.55 2.59 13.22
C ALA A 144 3.86 3.47 12.16
N LEU A 145 3.42 4.69 12.52
CA LEU A 145 2.85 5.64 11.57
C LEU A 145 3.83 6.03 10.46
N SER A 146 5.11 6.22 10.80
CA SER A 146 6.14 6.52 9.80
C SER A 146 6.36 5.36 8.84
N MET A 147 6.22 4.12 9.31
CA MET A 147 6.30 2.94 8.46
C MET A 147 5.09 2.79 7.56
N LEU A 148 3.87 3.00 8.07
CA LEU A 148 2.62 2.95 7.28
C LEU A 148 2.56 4.06 6.23
N ALA A 149 3.19 5.22 6.47
CA ALA A 149 3.26 6.33 5.53
C ALA A 149 4.29 6.14 4.39
N LEU A 150 5.06 5.04 4.38
CA LEU A 150 6.06 4.82 3.35
C LEU A 150 5.40 4.53 1.99
N PRO A 151 5.80 5.21 0.90
CA PRO A 151 5.28 4.89 -0.42
C PRO A 151 5.85 3.54 -0.89
N PHE A 152 5.00 2.52 -0.94
CA PHE A 152 5.38 1.14 -1.24
C PHE A 152 5.45 0.79 -2.73
N SER A 153 4.99 1.69 -3.60
CA SER A 153 5.02 1.49 -5.05
C SER A 153 5.56 2.71 -5.77
N ASN A 154 6.28 2.44 -6.86
CA ASN A 154 6.70 3.46 -7.81
C ASN A 154 5.52 4.13 -8.53
N ALA A 155 4.29 3.60 -8.40
CA ALA A 155 3.09 4.16 -9.02
C ALA A 155 2.87 5.66 -8.72
N SER A 156 3.15 6.11 -7.48
CA SER A 156 3.04 7.52 -7.12
C SER A 156 4.05 8.39 -7.89
N VAL A 157 5.28 7.90 -8.05
CA VAL A 157 6.34 8.56 -8.81
C VAL A 157 6.04 8.54 -10.30
N GLU A 158 5.59 7.40 -10.84
CA GLU A 158 5.15 7.24 -12.24
C GLU A 158 3.97 8.17 -12.57
N ARG A 159 3.02 8.35 -11.65
CA ARG A 159 1.92 9.30 -11.81
C ARG A 159 2.44 10.73 -11.96
N VAL A 160 3.39 11.13 -11.12
CA VAL A 160 4.02 12.46 -11.20
C VAL A 160 4.78 12.61 -12.52
N PHE A 161 5.51 11.59 -12.98
CA PHE A 161 6.20 11.62 -14.28
C PHE A 161 5.23 11.67 -15.47
N SER A 162 4.09 10.98 -15.38
CA SER A 162 3.02 11.07 -16.39
C SER A 162 2.47 12.50 -16.47
N GLN A 163 2.19 13.13 -15.32
CA GLN A 163 1.80 14.54 -15.26
C GLN A 163 2.88 15.46 -15.82
N MET A 164 4.14 15.20 -15.51
CA MET A 164 5.28 15.93 -16.08
C MET A 164 5.34 15.80 -17.60
N ASN A 165 5.08 14.63 -18.18
CA ASN A 165 5.04 14.45 -19.65
C ASN A 165 3.88 15.22 -20.31
N LEU A 166 2.74 15.38 -19.64
CA LEU A 166 1.65 16.24 -20.11
C LEU A 166 2.04 17.73 -20.09
N VAL A 167 2.77 18.13 -19.06
CA VAL A 167 3.21 19.52 -18.82
C VAL A 167 4.42 19.88 -19.71
N LYS A 168 5.32 18.95 -19.98
CA LYS A 168 6.44 19.06 -20.92
C LYS A 168 6.21 18.10 -22.10
N ASN A 169 5.34 18.52 -23.01
CA ASN A 169 5.19 17.83 -24.29
C ASN A 169 6.25 18.29 -25.30
N LYS A 170 6.31 17.65 -26.47
CA LYS A 170 7.32 17.93 -27.51
C LYS A 170 7.37 19.40 -27.96
N LEU A 171 6.23 20.11 -27.91
CA LEU A 171 6.14 21.53 -28.28
C LEU A 171 6.50 22.48 -27.12
N ARG A 172 6.41 22.01 -25.87
CA ARG A 172 6.66 22.78 -24.63
C ARG A 172 7.84 22.22 -23.82
N ASN A 173 8.90 21.77 -24.49
CA ASN A 173 10.05 21.13 -23.83
C ASN A 173 11.04 22.12 -23.19
N ARG A 174 11.03 23.41 -23.58
CA ARG A 174 11.95 24.46 -23.07
C ARG A 174 11.49 25.15 -21.78
N MET A 175 10.49 24.59 -21.09
CA MET A 175 10.03 25.14 -19.81
C MET A 175 11.13 25.06 -18.74
N GLN A 176 11.38 26.18 -18.05
CA GLN A 176 12.32 26.26 -16.94
C GLN A 176 11.90 25.32 -15.80
N ASN A 177 12.87 24.71 -15.11
CA ASN A 177 12.60 23.71 -14.07
C ASN A 177 11.75 24.27 -12.93
N LYS A 178 11.99 25.52 -12.50
CA LYS A 178 11.20 26.18 -11.45
C LYS A 178 9.72 26.33 -11.83
N SER A 179 9.42 26.67 -13.08
CA SER A 179 8.03 26.75 -13.57
C SER A 179 7.37 25.38 -13.69
N LEU A 180 8.15 24.38 -14.09
CA LEU A 180 7.68 22.99 -14.15
C LEU A 180 7.32 22.47 -12.75
N GLU A 181 8.23 22.63 -11.80
CA GLU A 181 8.06 22.25 -10.40
C GLU A 181 6.82 22.90 -9.79
N ASN A 182 6.68 24.23 -9.92
CA ASN A 182 5.50 24.95 -9.45
C ASN A 182 4.20 24.41 -10.08
N THR A 183 4.20 24.10 -11.37
CA THR A 183 3.03 23.56 -12.06
C THR A 183 2.69 22.15 -11.56
N LEU A 184 3.71 21.32 -11.32
CA LEU A 184 3.53 19.97 -10.78
C LEU A 184 2.99 20.01 -9.35
N HIS A 185 3.48 20.90 -8.49
CA HIS A 185 2.96 21.08 -7.14
C HIS A 185 1.50 21.52 -7.13
N VAL A 186 1.13 22.52 -7.95
CA VAL A 186 -0.27 22.96 -8.06
C VAL A 186 -1.18 21.81 -8.51
N ARG A 187 -0.73 21.01 -9.48
CA ARG A 187 -1.50 19.85 -9.94
C ARG A 187 -1.62 18.74 -8.91
N ALA A 188 -0.57 18.46 -8.15
CA ALA A 188 -0.59 17.44 -7.11
C ALA A 188 -1.53 17.82 -5.95
N PHE A 189 -1.67 19.12 -5.66
CA PHE A 189 -2.53 19.62 -4.59
C PHE A 189 -4.01 19.78 -5.00
N MET A 190 -4.30 19.96 -6.29
CA MET A 190 -5.65 20.15 -6.81
C MET A 190 -6.34 18.84 -7.27
N GLN A 191 -5.65 17.69 -7.22
CA GLN A 191 -6.20 16.36 -7.54
C GLN A 191 -6.82 15.72 -6.31
#